data_AF-A0A177PJA6-F1
#
_entry.id   AF-A0A177PJA6-F1
#
_cell.length_a   1.000
_cell.length_b   1.000
_cell.length_c   1.000
_cell.angle_alpha   90.00
_cell.angle_beta   90.00
_cell.angle_gamma   90.00
#
_symmetry.space_group_name_H-M   'P 1'
#
loop_
_entity.id
_entity.type
_entity.pdbx_description
1 polymer ?
#
loop_
_entity_poly.entity_id
_entity_poly.type
_entity_poly.pdbx_seq_one_letter_code
_entity_poly.pdbx_strand_id
1 'polypeptide(L)'
;MGRRVSQTTPLEQRPLPLISEPPFHRPVSPDEMSLVTNPDAGPAPDDAFDIGKGWVLSFFSAAKKDGRFALWGWVKGDFAIDERWASSESKAWFCATLTFLPLGMSFGYFEYTGDAVIAATIIARNIDLSDLSRDALRARAPELRALMSERFDDIAADAPFRIWRANPDCDQSEEKAQ
;
A
#
# COMPACT_ATOMS: atom_id res chain seq x y z
N MET A 1 3.09 4.27 57.57
CA MET A 1 2.67 4.72 56.22
C MET A 1 3.46 3.95 55.17
N GLY A 2 2.90 2.86 54.65
CA GLY A 2 3.55 2.07 53.59
C GLY A 2 3.04 2.53 52.22
N ARG A 3 3.95 3.02 51.36
CA ARG A 3 3.64 3.30 49.95
C ARG A 3 3.23 2.00 49.26
N ARG A 4 2.01 1.94 48.72
CA ARG A 4 1.63 0.90 47.74
C ARG A 4 2.44 1.14 46.48
N VAL A 5 3.38 0.24 46.21
CA VAL A 5 3.98 0.09 44.89
C VAL A 5 2.88 -0.45 43.99
N SER A 6 2.36 0.37 43.07
CA SER A 6 1.56 -0.14 41.96
C SER A 6 2.44 -1.10 41.20
N GLN A 7 2.15 -2.40 41.33
CA GLN A 7 2.68 -3.40 40.41
C GLN A 7 2.10 -3.05 39.04
N THR A 8 2.89 -2.35 38.23
CA THR A 8 2.71 -2.39 36.79
C THR A 8 2.86 -3.85 36.39
N THR A 9 1.73 -4.51 36.14
CA THR A 9 1.70 -5.79 35.46
C THR A 9 2.63 -5.66 34.26
N PRO A 10 3.65 -6.53 34.11
CA PRO A 10 4.43 -6.54 32.89
C PRO A 10 3.43 -6.63 31.75
N LEU A 11 3.50 -5.72 30.78
CA LEU A 11 2.83 -5.91 29.49
C LEU A 11 3.19 -7.33 29.07
N GLU A 12 2.20 -8.23 29.10
CA GLU A 12 2.39 -9.58 28.59
C GLU A 12 3.01 -9.38 27.21
N GLN A 13 4.25 -9.86 27.04
CA GLN A 13 4.88 -9.93 25.74
C GLN A 13 4.06 -10.93 24.94
N ARG A 14 2.93 -10.48 24.42
CA ARG A 14 2.20 -11.21 23.40
C ARG A 14 3.20 -11.33 22.27
N PRO A 15 3.63 -12.55 21.91
CA PRO A 15 4.50 -12.72 20.77
C PRO A 15 3.74 -12.08 19.60
N LEU A 16 4.29 -10.98 19.06
CA LEU A 16 3.81 -10.44 17.79
C LEU A 16 3.71 -11.64 16.85
N PRO A 17 2.55 -11.90 16.24
CA PRO A 17 2.39 -13.07 15.39
C PRO A 17 3.56 -13.05 14.41
N LEU A 18 4.40 -14.08 14.49
CA LEU A 18 5.56 -14.26 13.62
C LEU A 18 5.04 -14.05 12.21
N ILE A 19 5.36 -12.88 11.65
CA ILE A 19 4.85 -12.45 10.36
C ILE A 19 5.27 -13.54 9.38
N SER A 20 4.31 -14.36 9.00
CA SER A 20 4.48 -15.44 8.05
C SER A 20 4.94 -14.82 6.74
N GLU A 21 5.95 -15.44 6.16
CA GLU A 21 6.73 -15.08 4.97
C GLU A 21 6.25 -13.85 4.16
N PRO A 22 7.05 -12.77 4.10
CA PRO A 22 6.72 -11.57 3.34
C PRO A 22 6.69 -11.80 1.82
N PRO A 23 5.92 -10.99 1.05
CA PRO A 23 5.09 -9.89 1.51
C PRO A 23 3.74 -10.37 2.08
N PHE A 24 3.39 -9.88 3.27
CA PHE A 24 2.11 -10.17 3.92
C PHE A 24 1.39 -8.86 4.20
N HIS A 25 0.14 -8.77 3.76
CA HIS A 25 -0.81 -7.79 4.22
C HIS A 25 -1.91 -8.48 5.01
N ARG A 26 -2.25 -7.96 6.19
CA ARG A 26 -3.50 -8.31 6.86
C ARG A 26 -4.16 -7.09 7.48
N PRO A 27 -5.50 -7.08 7.60
CA PRO A 27 -6.18 -6.08 8.40
C PRO A 27 -5.58 -5.96 9.80
N VAL A 28 -5.42 -4.72 10.26
CA VAL A 28 -5.05 -4.40 11.64
C VAL A 28 -6.24 -4.77 12.53
N SER A 29 -6.01 -5.57 13.57
CA SER A 29 -7.04 -5.84 14.57
C SER A 29 -7.26 -4.58 15.42
N PRO A 30 -8.48 -4.26 15.88
CA PRO A 30 -8.72 -3.06 16.70
C PRO A 30 -7.81 -2.92 17.92
N ASP A 31 -7.41 -4.02 18.55
CA ASP A 31 -6.49 -4.05 19.70
C ASP A 31 -5.02 -3.80 19.34
N GLU A 32 -4.68 -3.82 18.05
CA GLU A 32 -3.35 -3.56 17.54
C GLU A 32 -3.17 -2.10 17.07
N MET A 33 -4.26 -1.33 16.96
CA MET A 33 -4.19 0.08 16.53
C MET A 33 -3.27 0.92 17.41
N SER A 34 -3.20 0.65 18.72
CA SER A 34 -2.28 1.36 19.63
C SER A 34 -0.80 1.06 19.37
N LEU A 35 -0.49 -0.04 18.67
CA LEU A 35 0.86 -0.41 18.22
C LEU A 35 1.22 0.25 16.88
N VAL A 36 0.23 0.79 16.15
CA VAL A 36 0.40 1.45 14.85
C VAL A 36 0.91 2.88 15.02
N THR A 37 0.70 3.49 16.18
CA THR A 37 1.24 4.80 16.51
C THR A 37 2.61 4.66 17.16
N ASN A 38 3.65 5.20 16.53
CA ASN A 38 4.96 5.41 17.16
C ASN A 38 4.73 6.13 18.52
N PRO A 39 5.35 5.70 19.64
CA PRO A 39 5.11 6.30 20.96
C PRO A 39 5.36 7.82 21.03
N ASP A 40 6.16 8.36 20.11
CA ASP A 40 6.42 9.80 19.98
C ASP A 40 5.62 10.47 18.83
N ALA A 41 4.87 9.71 18.05
CA ALA A 41 3.98 10.27 17.04
C ALA A 41 2.69 10.75 17.73
N GLY A 42 2.34 12.03 17.49
CA GLY A 42 1.00 12.49 17.80
C GLY A 42 -0.05 11.62 17.11
N PRO A 43 -1.29 11.56 17.64
CA PRO A 43 -2.37 10.86 16.97
C PRO A 43 -2.49 11.37 15.53
N ALA A 44 -2.53 10.44 14.56
CA ALA A 44 -2.84 10.81 13.20
C ALA A 44 -4.26 11.42 13.15
N PRO A 45 -4.51 12.42 12.29
CA PRO A 45 -5.85 12.98 12.15
C PRO A 45 -6.85 11.91 11.68
N ASP A 46 -8.13 12.09 12.01
CA ASP A 46 -9.18 11.06 11.83
C ASP A 46 -9.33 10.58 10.37
N ASP A 47 -8.94 11.42 9.41
CA ASP A 47 -8.98 11.15 7.97
C ASP A 47 -7.67 10.54 7.42
N ALA A 48 -6.59 10.49 8.21
CA ALA A 48 -5.29 9.97 7.75
C ALA A 48 -5.33 8.49 7.31
N PHE A 49 -6.36 7.76 7.73
CA PHE A 49 -6.52 6.34 7.43
C PHE A 49 -7.69 6.04 6.48
N ASP A 50 -8.51 7.04 6.12
CA ASP A 50 -9.60 6.88 5.15
C ASP A 50 -9.13 7.32 3.77
N ILE A 51 -8.72 6.34 2.96
CA ILE A 51 -8.27 6.55 1.57
C ILE A 51 -9.38 6.28 0.55
N GLY A 52 -10.63 6.19 1.02
CA GLY A 52 -11.80 5.93 0.20
C GLY A 52 -12.50 4.61 0.52
N LYS A 53 -13.71 4.48 -0.01
CA LYS A 53 -14.66 3.43 0.36
C LYS A 53 -14.11 2.01 0.12
N GLY A 54 -14.11 1.22 1.19
CA GLY A 54 -13.82 -0.22 1.17
C GLY A 54 -12.34 -0.60 1.30
N TRP A 55 -11.44 0.38 1.49
CA TRP A 55 -10.07 0.12 1.90
C TRP A 55 -9.99 -0.08 3.41
N VAL A 56 -9.23 -1.08 3.84
CA VAL A 56 -9.07 -1.44 5.26
C VAL A 56 -7.61 -1.28 5.66
N LEU A 57 -7.35 -0.59 6.77
CA LEU A 57 -6.01 -0.43 7.32
C LEU A 57 -5.37 -1.81 7.54
N SER A 58 -4.13 -1.97 7.09
CA SER A 58 -3.40 -3.23 7.09
C SER A 58 -1.95 -3.08 7.56
N PHE A 59 -1.44 -4.13 8.21
CA PHE A 59 -0.01 -4.29 8.42
C PHE A 59 0.62 -4.87 7.16
N PHE A 60 1.61 -4.17 6.60
CA PHE A 60 2.53 -4.71 5.62
C PHE A 60 3.84 -5.11 6.31
N SER A 61 4.43 -6.23 5.90
CA SER A 61 5.81 -6.55 6.25
C SER A 61 6.55 -7.07 5.04
N ALA A 62 7.79 -6.61 4.88
CA ALA A 62 8.73 -7.14 3.90
C ALA A 62 10.09 -7.52 4.49
N ALA A 63 10.73 -8.50 3.86
CA ALA A 63 12.13 -8.81 4.11
C ALA A 63 13.03 -7.83 3.34
N LYS A 64 14.05 -7.30 4.02
CA LYS A 64 15.21 -6.64 3.42
C LYS A 64 16.46 -7.47 3.73
N LYS A 65 17.57 -7.18 3.04
CA LYS A 65 18.86 -7.83 3.29
C LYS A 65 19.30 -7.75 4.76
N ASP A 66 18.95 -6.65 5.45
CA ASP A 66 19.41 -6.38 6.82
C ASP A 66 18.35 -6.66 7.90
N GLY A 67 17.23 -7.30 7.55
CA GLY A 67 16.19 -7.65 8.52
C GLY A 67 14.78 -7.59 7.96
N ARG A 68 13.80 -7.50 8.85
CA ARG A 68 12.38 -7.32 8.50
C ARG A 68 11.96 -5.91 8.88
N PHE A 69 11.17 -5.28 8.03
CA PHE A 69 10.52 -4.03 8.35
C PHE A 69 9.01 -4.20 8.16
N ALA A 70 8.25 -3.58 9.04
CA ALA A 70 6.81 -3.47 8.92
C ALA A 70 6.46 -2.02 8.57
N LEU A 71 5.55 -1.84 7.62
CA LEU A 71 4.95 -0.55 7.27
C LEU A 71 3.45 -0.66 7.31
N TRP A 72 2.80 0.49 7.40
CA TRP A 72 1.35 0.56 7.41
C TRP A 72 0.90 0.73 5.96
N GLY A 73 -0.29 0.22 5.67
CA GLY A 73 -0.89 0.35 4.36
C GLY A 73 -2.38 0.04 4.43
N TRP A 74 -2.99 -0.20 3.29
CA TRP A 74 -4.40 -0.48 3.13
C TRP A 74 -4.59 -1.65 2.19
N VAL A 75 -5.64 -2.45 2.41
CA VAL A 75 -6.03 -3.53 1.50
C VAL A 75 -7.46 -3.38 1.03
N LYS A 76 -7.74 -3.82 -0.20
CA LYS A 76 -9.08 -3.93 -0.78
C LYS A 76 -9.10 -5.02 -1.85
N GLY A 77 -9.82 -6.11 -1.60
CA GLY A 77 -9.82 -7.28 -2.50
C GLY A 77 -8.40 -7.83 -2.67
N ASP A 78 -7.96 -7.97 -3.92
CA ASP A 78 -6.63 -8.47 -4.27
C ASP A 78 -5.53 -7.39 -4.29
N PHE A 79 -5.84 -6.17 -3.86
CA PHE A 79 -4.91 -5.06 -3.90
C PHE A 79 -4.50 -4.59 -2.52
N ALA A 80 -3.28 -4.09 -2.42
CA ALA A 80 -2.82 -3.31 -1.30
C ALA A 80 -2.07 -2.06 -1.71
N ILE A 81 -2.17 -1.03 -0.87
CA ILE A 81 -1.45 0.23 -1.02
C ILE A 81 -0.63 0.46 0.24
N ASP A 82 0.61 0.89 0.10
CA ASP A 82 1.43 1.31 1.23
C ASP A 82 2.36 2.45 0.80
N GLU A 83 2.80 3.27 1.75
CA GLU A 83 3.63 4.44 1.46
C GLU A 83 5.11 4.12 1.71
N ARG A 84 5.96 4.43 0.73
CA ARG A 84 7.40 4.15 0.76
C ARG A 84 8.21 5.27 0.15
N TRP A 85 9.47 5.32 0.54
CA TRP A 85 10.49 6.05 -0.19
C TRP A 85 10.99 5.22 -1.37
N ALA A 86 10.80 5.71 -2.59
CA ALA A 86 11.53 5.26 -3.78
C ALA A 86 12.70 6.22 -4.02
N SER A 87 13.90 5.72 -4.25
CA SER A 87 15.09 6.57 -4.37
C SER A 87 16.01 6.14 -5.51
N SER A 88 16.53 7.12 -6.24
CA SER A 88 17.70 7.00 -7.10
C SER A 88 18.96 7.47 -6.35
N GLU A 89 20.12 7.45 -7.00
CA GLU A 89 21.36 8.02 -6.43
C GLU A 89 21.27 9.52 -6.16
N SER A 90 20.41 10.24 -6.89
CA SER A 90 20.33 11.71 -6.88
C SER A 90 19.08 12.27 -6.22
N LYS A 91 18.04 11.45 -6.00
CA LYS A 91 16.73 11.92 -5.53
C LYS A 91 15.95 10.83 -4.82
N ALA A 92 15.12 11.24 -3.85
CA ALA A 92 14.16 10.37 -3.19
C ALA A 92 12.75 10.95 -3.35
N TRP A 93 11.77 10.06 -3.51
CA TRP A 93 10.36 10.37 -3.62
C TRP A 93 9.62 9.59 -2.54
N PHE A 94 8.76 10.27 -1.80
CA PHE A 94 7.77 9.62 -0.95
C PHE A 94 6.55 9.33 -1.82
N CYS A 95 6.18 8.05 -1.97
CA CYS A 95 5.20 7.59 -2.94
C CYS A 95 4.35 6.45 -2.37
N ALA A 96 3.12 6.33 -2.86
CA ALA A 96 2.28 5.16 -2.64
C ALA A 96 2.69 4.02 -3.59
N THR A 97 2.70 2.79 -3.10
CA THR A 97 3.00 1.58 -3.87
C THR A 97 1.73 0.75 -3.99
N LEU A 98 1.28 0.46 -5.22
CA LEU A 98 0.18 -0.49 -5.44
C LEU A 98 0.74 -1.90 -5.62
N THR A 99 0.28 -2.83 -4.81
CA THR A 99 0.70 -4.23 -4.80
C THR A 99 -0.49 -5.14 -5.10
N PHE A 100 -0.32 -6.09 -6.01
CA PHE A 100 -1.23 -7.20 -6.24
C PHE A 100 -0.89 -8.34 -5.28
N LEU A 101 -1.78 -8.57 -4.32
CA LEU A 101 -1.59 -9.44 -3.16
C LEU A 101 -1.37 -10.92 -3.49
N PRO A 102 -2.14 -11.55 -4.42
CA PRO A 102 -2.03 -12.99 -4.65
C PRO A 102 -0.61 -13.46 -5.01
N LEU A 103 0.23 -12.56 -5.52
CA LEU A 103 1.60 -12.86 -5.92
C LEU A 103 2.65 -11.92 -5.31
N GLY A 104 2.23 -11.00 -4.44
CA GLY A 104 3.14 -10.00 -3.86
C GLY A 104 3.84 -9.11 -4.88
N MET A 105 3.21 -8.86 -6.03
CA MET A 105 3.81 -8.14 -7.15
C MET A 105 3.42 -6.67 -7.12
N SER A 106 4.41 -5.77 -7.18
CA SER A 106 4.14 -4.34 -7.32
C SER A 106 3.71 -4.01 -8.75
N PHE A 107 2.58 -3.34 -8.90
CA PHE A 107 2.10 -2.81 -10.18
C PHE A 107 2.66 -1.43 -10.48
N GLY A 108 3.01 -0.64 -9.47
CA GLY A 108 3.65 0.65 -9.68
C GLY A 108 3.81 1.49 -8.43
N TYR A 109 4.56 2.58 -8.61
CA TYR A 109 4.66 3.68 -7.66
C TYR A 109 3.80 4.83 -8.13
N PHE A 110 3.18 5.51 -7.18
CA PHE A 110 2.19 6.56 -7.38
C PHE A 110 2.54 7.75 -6.50
N GLU A 111 2.34 8.96 -6.99
CA GLU A 111 2.70 10.13 -6.19
C GLU A 111 1.89 10.22 -4.91
N TYR A 112 0.56 10.05 -5.02
CA TYR A 112 -0.34 10.06 -3.89
C TYR A 112 -1.07 8.73 -3.74
N THR A 113 -1.51 8.44 -2.52
CA THR A 113 -2.37 7.29 -2.23
C THR A 113 -3.66 7.33 -3.04
N GLY A 114 -4.23 8.52 -3.30
CA GLY A 114 -5.38 8.69 -4.19
C GLY A 114 -5.14 8.20 -5.62
N ASP A 115 -3.96 8.46 -6.20
CA ASP A 115 -3.61 7.97 -7.54
C ASP A 115 -3.55 6.43 -7.57
N ALA A 116 -3.00 5.81 -6.52
CA ALA A 116 -2.94 4.36 -6.38
C ALA A 116 -4.35 3.73 -6.23
N VAL A 117 -5.27 4.41 -5.54
CA VAL A 117 -6.67 3.99 -5.41
C VAL A 117 -7.39 4.02 -6.76
N ILE A 118 -7.18 5.07 -7.54
CA ILE A 118 -7.72 5.20 -8.90
C ILE A 118 -7.15 4.08 -9.78
N ALA A 119 -5.84 3.85 -9.73
CA ALA A 119 -5.18 2.79 -10.50
C ALA A 119 -5.71 1.40 -10.14
N ALA A 120 -5.86 1.07 -8.86
CA ALA A 120 -6.44 -0.20 -8.42
C ALA A 120 -7.84 -0.41 -9.00
N THR A 121 -8.66 0.65 -9.01
CA THR A 121 -10.03 0.62 -9.55
C THR A 121 -10.02 0.40 -11.07
N ILE A 122 -9.18 1.13 -11.79
CA ILE A 122 -9.04 1.02 -13.25
C ILE A 122 -8.53 -0.38 -13.65
N ILE A 123 -7.52 -0.90 -12.96
CA ILE A 123 -6.95 -2.22 -13.23
C ILE A 123 -7.99 -3.31 -12.97
N ALA A 124 -8.68 -3.28 -11.82
CA ALA A 124 -9.70 -4.27 -11.49
C ALA A 124 -10.87 -4.31 -12.49
N ARG A 125 -11.17 -3.18 -13.15
CA ARG A 125 -12.24 -3.08 -14.15
C ARG A 125 -11.82 -3.53 -15.55
N ASN A 126 -10.55 -3.29 -15.92
CA ASN A 126 -10.11 -3.43 -17.31
C ASN A 126 -9.17 -4.62 -17.54
N ILE A 127 -8.51 -5.13 -16.49
CA ILE A 127 -7.53 -6.21 -16.61
C ILE A 127 -8.09 -7.47 -15.93
N ASP A 128 -8.25 -8.54 -16.71
CA ASP A 128 -8.59 -9.84 -16.18
C ASP A 128 -7.37 -10.48 -15.49
N LEU A 129 -7.46 -10.60 -14.16
CA LEU A 129 -6.44 -11.17 -13.27
C LEU A 129 -6.87 -12.51 -12.66
N SER A 130 -7.86 -13.20 -13.24
CA SER A 130 -8.36 -14.48 -12.73
C SER A 130 -7.35 -15.63 -12.83
N ASP A 131 -6.48 -15.61 -13.85
CA ASP A 131 -5.36 -16.56 -14.00
C ASP A 131 -4.09 -16.02 -13.34
N LEU A 132 -3.73 -16.60 -12.19
CA LEU A 132 -2.59 -16.21 -11.38
C LEU A 132 -1.25 -16.83 -11.84
N SER A 133 -1.22 -17.50 -13.00
CA SER A 133 0.03 -18.01 -13.55
C SER A 133 0.95 -16.88 -13.98
N ARG A 134 2.26 -17.07 -13.81
CA ARG A 134 3.27 -16.07 -14.22
C ARG A 134 3.18 -15.74 -15.70
N ASP A 135 2.81 -16.70 -16.53
CA ASP A 135 2.73 -16.53 -17.99
C ASP A 135 1.49 -15.72 -18.39
N ALA A 136 0.32 -15.99 -17.78
CA ALA A 136 -0.88 -15.18 -18.01
C ALA A 136 -0.64 -13.72 -17.62
N LEU A 137 -0.02 -13.46 -16.46
CA LEU A 137 0.25 -12.10 -16.01
C LEU A 137 1.30 -11.38 -16.86
N ARG A 138 2.34 -12.08 -17.32
CA ARG A 138 3.29 -11.53 -18.29
C ARG A 138 2.61 -11.15 -19.59
N ALA A 139 1.65 -11.94 -20.05
CA ALA A 139 0.87 -11.63 -21.25
C ALA A 139 -0.01 -10.38 -21.07
N ARG A 140 -0.43 -10.05 -19.84
CA ARG A 140 -1.16 -8.82 -19.50
C ARG A 140 -0.29 -7.58 -19.30
N ALA A 141 1.02 -7.74 -19.11
CA ALA A 141 1.92 -6.60 -18.84
C ALA A 141 1.86 -5.49 -19.92
N PRO A 142 1.76 -5.78 -21.24
CA PRO A 142 1.60 -4.74 -22.25
C PRO A 142 0.27 -3.98 -22.14
N GLU A 143 -0.82 -4.69 -21.85
CA GLU A 143 -2.17 -4.13 -21.67
C GLU A 143 -2.21 -3.21 -20.44
N LEU A 144 -1.68 -3.69 -19.30
CA LEU A 144 -1.52 -2.89 -18.10
C LEU A 144 -0.69 -1.64 -18.37
N ARG A 145 0.44 -1.76 -19.07
CA ARG A 145 1.30 -0.61 -19.39
C ARG A 145 0.60 0.42 -20.27
N ALA A 146 -0.14 -0.03 -21.28
CA ALA A 146 -0.91 0.85 -22.15
C ALA A 146 -1.97 1.62 -21.35
N LEU A 147 -2.73 0.90 -20.51
CA LEU A 147 -3.74 1.46 -19.62
C LEU A 147 -3.15 2.52 -18.67
N MET A 148 -2.03 2.21 -18.03
CA MET A 148 -1.33 3.16 -17.16
C MET A 148 -0.88 4.40 -17.92
N SER A 149 -0.34 4.24 -19.14
CA SER A 149 0.19 5.37 -19.93
C SER A 149 -0.92 6.25 -20.53
N GLU A 150 -2.13 5.72 -20.71
CA GLU A 150 -3.31 6.48 -21.15
C GLU A 150 -3.89 7.33 -20.01
N ARG A 151 -3.84 6.82 -18.78
CA ARG A 151 -4.59 7.35 -17.63
C ARG A 151 -3.73 8.08 -16.60
N PHE A 152 -2.42 7.95 -16.69
CA PHE A 152 -1.49 8.50 -15.73
C PHE A 152 -0.29 9.15 -16.41
N ASP A 153 0.16 10.26 -15.86
CA ASP A 153 1.38 10.95 -16.23
C ASP A 153 2.57 10.38 -15.45
N ASP A 154 3.71 10.21 -16.11
CA ASP A 154 4.96 9.85 -15.46
C ASP A 154 5.70 11.11 -14.99
N ILE A 155 5.70 11.34 -13.68
CA ILE A 155 6.30 12.53 -13.07
C ILE A 155 7.77 12.34 -12.68
N ALA A 156 8.32 11.15 -12.90
CA ALA A 156 9.70 10.79 -12.58
C ALA A 156 10.41 10.22 -13.82
N ALA A 157 10.26 10.90 -14.96
CA ALA A 157 10.77 10.44 -16.25
C ALA A 157 12.30 10.23 -16.30
N ASP A 158 13.05 10.86 -15.39
CA ASP A 158 14.51 10.76 -15.24
C ASP A 158 14.97 9.69 -14.23
N ALA A 159 14.04 9.01 -13.57
CA ALA A 159 14.33 7.98 -12.57
C ALA A 159 14.41 6.57 -13.20
N PRO A 160 15.10 5.61 -12.55
CA PRO A 160 15.15 4.22 -13.01
C PRO A 160 13.81 3.47 -12.82
N PHE A 161 12.82 4.13 -12.20
CA PHE A 161 11.45 3.66 -11.99
C PHE A 161 10.49 4.79 -12.35
N ARG A 162 9.24 4.44 -12.65
CA ARG A 162 8.20 5.43 -12.95
C ARG A 162 7.40 5.75 -11.70
N ILE A 163 7.00 7.00 -11.57
CA ILE A 163 6.03 7.44 -10.56
C ILE A 163 4.84 8.02 -11.32
N TRP A 164 3.70 7.39 -11.13
CA TRP A 164 2.46 7.71 -11.83
C TRP A 164 1.64 8.73 -11.04
N ARG A 165 1.10 9.73 -11.72
CA ARG A 165 0.09 10.66 -11.22
C ARG A 165 -1.15 10.54 -12.10
N ALA A 166 -2.34 10.47 -11.53
CA ALA A 166 -3.56 10.44 -12.34
C ALA A 166 -3.67 11.73 -13.17
N ASN A 167 -3.96 11.60 -14.46
CA ASN A 167 -4.22 12.78 -15.28
C ASN A 167 -5.61 13.39 -14.94
N PRO A 168 -5.87 14.67 -15.23
CA PRO A 168 -7.13 15.33 -14.88
C PRO A 168 -8.39 14.66 -15.48
N ASP A 169 -8.21 13.86 -16.53
CA ASP A 169 -9.28 13.16 -17.24
C ASP A 169 -9.46 11.70 -16.77
N CYS A 170 -8.63 11.24 -15.81
CA CYS A 170 -8.55 9.84 -15.39
C CYS A 170 -9.91 9.32 -14.87
N ASP A 171 -10.61 10.14 -14.08
CA ASP A 171 -11.87 9.81 -13.40
C ASP A 171 -13.12 10.22 -14.20
N GLN A 172 -12.98 10.99 -15.29
CA GLN A 172 -14.12 11.52 -16.06
C GLN A 172 -14.82 10.48 -16.97
N SER A 173 -14.42 9.22 -16.90
CA SER A 173 -14.98 8.15 -17.73
C SER A 173 -16.43 7.78 -17.36
N GLU A 174 -16.88 8.14 -16.16
CA GLU A 174 -18.22 7.81 -15.68
C GLU A 174 -19.28 8.83 -16.12
N GLU A 175 -18.91 10.06 -16.47
CA GLU A 175 -19.86 11.14 -16.78
C GLU A 175 -20.33 11.18 -18.26
N LYS A 176 -19.71 10.38 -19.14
CA LYS A 176 -20.07 10.33 -20.57
C LYS A 176 -20.85 9.08 -20.99
N ALA A 177 -21.20 8.21 -20.04
CA ALA A 177 -21.85 6.92 -20.32
C ALA A 177 -23.32 6.83 -19.81
N GLN A 178 -23.95 7.96 -19.46
CA GLN A 178 -25.39 8.05 -19.13
C GLN A 178 -26.20 8.74 -20.21
#